data_AF-A0A2X1QC25-F1
#
_entry.id   AF-A0A2X1QC25-F1
#
_cell.length_a   1.000
_cell.length_b   1.000
_cell.length_c   1.000
_cell.angle_alpha   90.00
_cell.angle_beta   90.00
_cell.angle_gamma   90.00
#
_symmetry.space_group_name_H-M   'P 1'
#
loop_
_entity.id
_entity.type
_entity.pdbx_description
1 polymer ?
#
loop_
_entity_poly.entity_id
_entity_poly.type
_entity_poly.pdbx_seq_one_letter_code
_entity_poly.pdbx_strand_id
1 'polypeptide(L)'
;MSEKIADFKKKADEIQSSEILPEERPGLKVHICSLVSPDSPPEEWVPVYIHSKLMIVNDVFTTHGSANINTRSMQVDSEMNIAHEWASVTRDLRRRLWNMHTNGRGGQDDAKDAFKAWEDLINANAKLQGTGKGRPEASLIKFYYSKPTLSDLD
;
A
#
# COMPACT_ATOMS: atom_id res chain seq x y z
N MET A 1 -2.10 27.24 26.91
CA MET A 1 -1.88 27.01 25.46
C MET A 1 -0.48 26.44 25.17
N SER A 2 0.56 26.90 25.88
CA SER A 2 1.96 26.45 25.74
C SER A 2 2.21 24.96 26.08
N GLU A 3 1.70 24.47 27.22
CA GLU A 3 1.96 23.08 27.65
C GLU A 3 1.36 22.01 26.73
N LYS A 4 0.15 22.23 26.20
CA LYS A 4 -0.48 21.29 25.25
C LYS A 4 0.34 21.17 23.96
N ILE A 5 0.89 22.27 23.46
CA ILE A 5 1.72 22.27 22.25
C ILE A 5 3.04 21.54 22.51
N ALA A 6 3.64 21.73 23.68
CA ALA A 6 4.85 21.02 24.08
C ALA A 6 4.61 19.50 24.22
N ASP A 7 3.49 19.10 24.81
CA ASP A 7 3.11 17.68 24.92
C ASP A 7 2.83 17.04 23.56
N PHE A 8 2.17 17.77 22.63
CA PHE A 8 1.97 17.30 21.25
C PHE A 8 3.29 17.17 20.49
N LYS A 9 4.21 18.12 20.63
CA LYS A 9 5.55 18.02 20.02
C LYS A 9 6.30 16.81 20.56
N LYS A 10 6.33 16.62 21.88
CA LYS A 10 7.01 15.49 22.50
C LYS A 10 6.45 14.15 21.99
N LYS A 11 5.13 14.01 21.93
CA LYS A 11 4.48 12.81 21.37
C LYS A 11 4.80 12.61 19.88
N ALA A 12 4.86 13.69 19.10
CA ALA A 12 5.23 13.62 17.69
C ALA A 12 6.68 13.18 17.50
N ASP A 13 7.61 13.71 18.31
CA ASP A 13 9.03 13.36 18.28
C ASP A 13 9.26 11.90 18.73
N GLU A 14 8.51 11.43 19.74
CA GLU A 14 8.51 10.02 20.18
C GLU A 14 8.00 9.08 19.09
N ILE A 15 6.91 9.44 18.39
CA ILE A 15 6.39 8.66 17.26
C ILE A 15 7.39 8.65 16.10
N GLN A 16 7.98 9.81 15.78
CA GLN A 16 8.92 9.96 14.67
C GLN A 16 10.22 9.17 14.89
N SER A 17 10.64 9.00 16.15
CA SER A 17 11.82 8.21 16.53
C SER A 17 11.52 6.72 16.77
N SER A 18 10.25 6.33 16.84
CA SER A 18 9.86 4.93 17.04
C SER A 18 9.92 4.12 15.75
N GLU A 19 10.42 2.89 15.84
CA GLU A 19 10.27 1.90 14.77
C GLU A 19 8.82 1.37 14.78
N ILE A 20 8.04 1.72 13.76
CA ILE A 20 6.69 1.16 13.56
C ILE A 20 6.84 -0.25 12.99
N LEU A 21 6.73 -1.25 13.84
CA LEU A 21 6.76 -2.65 13.43
C LEU A 21 5.35 -3.14 13.10
N PRO A 22 5.19 -4.04 12.11
CA PRO A 22 3.92 -4.72 11.88
C PRO A 22 3.49 -5.50 13.14
N GLU A 23 2.28 -5.23 13.62
CA GLU A 23 1.67 -5.93 14.76
C GLU A 23 0.53 -6.82 14.25
N GLU A 24 0.46 -8.07 14.72
CA GLU A 24 -0.71 -8.89 14.46
C GLU A 24 -1.90 -8.41 15.30
N ARG A 25 -3.02 -8.16 14.64
CA ARG A 25 -4.28 -7.78 15.29
C ARG A 25 -5.27 -8.94 15.17
N PRO A 26 -5.76 -9.52 16.28
CA PRO A 26 -6.72 -10.62 16.23
C PRO A 26 -7.94 -10.28 15.37
N GLY A 27 -8.28 -11.17 14.42
CA GLY A 27 -9.39 -10.97 13.49
C GLY A 27 -9.09 -10.07 12.29
N LEU A 28 -7.90 -9.47 12.20
CA LEU A 28 -7.49 -8.64 11.07
C LEU A 28 -6.30 -9.27 10.34
N LYS A 29 -6.48 -9.49 9.03
CA LYS A 29 -5.42 -9.94 8.12
C LYS A 29 -5.11 -8.81 7.15
N VAL A 30 -3.83 -8.51 6.97
CA VAL A 30 -3.37 -7.35 6.20
C VAL A 30 -2.21 -7.75 5.31
N HIS A 31 -2.28 -7.35 4.04
CA HIS A 31 -1.12 -7.29 3.15
C HIS A 31 -0.75 -5.83 2.93
N ILE A 32 0.51 -5.48 3.19
CA ILE A 32 1.06 -4.17 2.84
C ILE A 32 2.01 -4.40 1.66
N CYS A 33 1.69 -3.78 0.53
CA CYS A 33 2.34 -4.06 -0.75
C CYS A 33 2.87 -2.79 -1.42
N SER A 34 3.80 -2.97 -2.33
CA SER A 34 4.22 -1.97 -3.32
C SER A 34 4.12 -2.57 -4.72
N LEU A 35 4.41 -1.78 -5.75
CA LEU A 35 4.38 -2.18 -7.14
C LEU A 35 5.75 -2.01 -7.80
N VAL A 36 6.10 -2.94 -8.69
CA VAL A 36 7.22 -2.84 -9.63
C VAL A 36 6.74 -3.02 -11.06
N SER A 37 7.52 -2.54 -12.02
CA SER A 37 7.24 -2.79 -13.43
C SER A 37 7.41 -4.28 -13.72
N PRO A 38 6.44 -4.97 -14.33
CA PRO A 38 6.56 -6.40 -14.64
C PRO A 38 7.64 -6.65 -15.71
N ASP A 39 7.97 -5.64 -16.51
CA ASP A 39 9.01 -5.68 -17.53
C ASP A 39 10.40 -5.34 -16.99
N SER A 40 10.55 -5.22 -15.66
CA SER A 40 11.84 -4.93 -15.05
C SER A 40 12.90 -5.98 -15.40
N PRO A 41 14.15 -5.56 -15.65
CA PRO A 41 15.25 -6.49 -15.81
C PRO A 41 15.48 -7.30 -14.51
N PRO A 42 15.96 -8.55 -14.60
CA PRO A 42 16.25 -9.38 -13.42
C PRO A 42 17.18 -8.73 -12.39
N GLU A 43 18.10 -7.91 -12.88
CA GLU A 43 19.15 -7.25 -12.11
C GLU A 43 18.61 -6.08 -11.28
N GLU A 44 17.56 -5.41 -11.76
CA GLU A 44 17.04 -4.19 -11.17
C GLU A 44 15.52 -4.09 -11.35
N TRP A 45 14.78 -4.33 -10.29
CA TRP A 45 13.32 -4.19 -10.30
C TRP A 45 12.95 -2.72 -10.16
N VAL A 46 12.32 -2.15 -11.18
CA VAL A 46 11.97 -0.73 -11.24
C VAL A 46 10.67 -0.50 -10.46
N PRO A 47 10.67 0.32 -9.41
CA PRO A 47 9.46 0.62 -8.64
C PRO A 47 8.46 1.42 -9.46
N VAL A 48 7.17 1.14 -9.26
CA VAL A 48 6.07 1.94 -9.81
C VAL A 48 5.60 2.93 -8.75
N TYR A 49 5.58 4.21 -9.10
CA TYR A 49 5.15 5.26 -8.20
C TYR A 49 3.62 5.23 -7.99
N ILE A 50 3.19 4.88 -6.78
CA ILE A 50 1.77 4.80 -6.42
C ILE A 50 1.29 6.20 -6.00
N HIS A 51 0.71 6.94 -6.95
CA HIS A 51 0.17 8.27 -6.69
C HIS A 51 -1.34 8.27 -6.36
N SER A 52 -2.00 7.12 -6.38
CA SER A 52 -3.44 7.00 -6.13
C SER A 52 -3.81 7.35 -4.69
N LYS A 53 -4.95 8.04 -4.53
CA LYS A 53 -5.65 8.16 -3.25
C LYS A 53 -7.04 7.58 -3.43
N LEU A 54 -7.09 6.26 -3.27
CA LEU A 54 -8.24 5.41 -3.59
C LEU A 54 -8.48 4.47 -2.40
N MET A 55 -9.75 4.32 -2.01
CA MET A 55 -10.16 3.29 -1.06
C MET A 55 -11.42 2.60 -1.57
N ILE A 56 -11.43 1.27 -1.47
CA ILE A 56 -12.57 0.40 -1.79
C ILE A 56 -12.92 -0.38 -0.53
N VAL A 57 -14.21 -0.45 -0.20
CA VAL A 57 -14.71 -1.21 0.97
C VAL A 57 -15.86 -2.10 0.54
N ASN A 58 -15.75 -3.40 0.87
CA ASN A 58 -16.79 -4.43 0.70
C ASN A 58 -17.39 -4.55 -0.70
N ASP A 59 -16.67 -4.15 -1.76
CA ASP A 59 -17.22 -4.06 -3.12
C ASP A 59 -18.48 -3.18 -3.22
N VAL A 60 -18.67 -2.23 -2.30
CA VAL A 60 -19.84 -1.33 -2.23
C VAL A 60 -19.45 0.13 -2.27
N PHE A 61 -18.51 0.52 -1.41
CA PHE A 61 -18.09 1.91 -1.25
C PHE A 61 -16.76 2.15 -1.96
N THR A 62 -16.65 3.27 -2.66
CA THR A 62 -15.39 3.76 -3.22
C THR A 62 -15.26 5.24 -2.96
N THR A 63 -14.08 5.66 -2.50
CA THR A 63 -13.67 7.07 -2.50
C THR A 63 -12.42 7.21 -3.34
N HIS A 64 -12.41 8.22 -4.21
CA HIS A 64 -11.28 8.56 -5.06
C HIS A 64 -11.09 10.07 -5.10
N GLY A 65 -9.87 10.54 -4.95
CA GLY A 65 -9.59 11.98 -4.95
C GLY A 65 -8.14 12.32 -4.74
N SER A 66 -7.90 13.47 -4.11
CA SER A 66 -6.57 14.02 -3.88
C SER A 66 -6.04 13.76 -2.46
N ALA A 67 -6.93 13.51 -1.49
CA ALA A 67 -6.55 13.40 -0.07
C ALA A 67 -5.68 12.17 0.23
N ASN A 68 -4.42 12.39 0.62
CA ASN A 68 -3.54 11.33 1.12
C ASN A 68 -3.93 10.87 2.53
N ILE A 69 -3.52 9.66 2.93
CA ILE A 69 -3.63 9.19 4.31
C ILE A 69 -2.47 9.77 5.15
N ASN A 70 -2.54 11.08 5.40
CA ASN A 70 -1.62 11.78 6.30
C ASN A 70 -2.33 12.99 6.93
N THR A 71 -1.76 13.56 7.99
CA THR A 71 -2.40 14.68 8.72
C THR A 71 -2.52 15.94 7.88
N ARG A 72 -1.63 16.15 6.89
CA ARG A 72 -1.67 17.32 6.02
C ARG A 72 -2.93 17.30 5.14
N SER A 73 -3.14 16.24 4.36
CA SER A 73 -4.34 16.09 3.52
C SER A 73 -5.61 15.91 4.35
N MET A 74 -5.54 15.26 5.52
CA MET A 74 -6.73 14.97 6.32
C MET A 74 -7.18 16.13 7.23
N GLN A 75 -6.37 17.17 7.44
CA GLN A 75 -6.69 18.26 8.38
C GLN A 75 -6.34 19.67 7.89
N VAL A 76 -5.41 19.83 6.95
CA VAL A 76 -4.79 21.14 6.63
C VAL A 76 -5.04 21.55 5.19
N ASP A 77 -4.64 20.71 4.24
CA ASP A 77 -4.69 21.04 2.81
C ASP A 77 -6.13 21.03 2.30
N SER A 78 -6.39 21.86 1.28
CA SER A 78 -7.65 21.81 0.55
C SER A 78 -7.65 20.59 -0.36
N GLU A 79 -8.39 19.57 0.02
CA GLU A 79 -8.50 18.30 -0.71
C GLU A 79 -9.94 18.07 -1.19
N MET A 80 -10.10 17.25 -2.23
CA MET A 80 -11.42 16.84 -2.71
C MET A 80 -11.43 15.37 -3.06
N ASN A 81 -12.44 14.66 -2.56
CA ASN A 81 -12.74 13.28 -2.91
C ASN A 81 -14.18 13.16 -3.42
N ILE A 82 -14.40 12.27 -4.38
CA ILE A 82 -15.73 11.80 -4.76
C ILE A 82 -15.90 10.43 -4.12
N ALA A 83 -17.01 10.25 -3.39
CA ALA A 83 -17.40 8.97 -2.82
C ALA A 83 -18.73 8.51 -3.44
N HIS A 84 -18.84 7.21 -3.70
CA HIS A 84 -20.08 6.60 -4.15
C HIS A 84 -20.28 5.21 -3.55
N GLU A 85 -21.54 4.80 -3.47
CA GLU A 85 -21.98 3.49 -2.97
C GLU A 85 -22.64 2.70 -4.10
N TRP A 86 -21.84 2.25 -5.07
CA TRP A 86 -22.35 1.55 -6.25
C TRP A 86 -21.63 0.22 -6.44
N ALA A 87 -22.27 -0.85 -5.97
CA ALA A 87 -21.63 -2.15 -5.83
C ALA A 87 -21.07 -2.75 -7.13
N SER A 88 -21.78 -2.65 -8.26
CA SER A 88 -21.25 -3.19 -9.53
C SER A 88 -20.02 -2.42 -10.00
N VAL A 89 -20.06 -1.09 -9.94
CA VAL A 89 -18.93 -0.23 -10.35
C VAL A 89 -17.72 -0.46 -9.44
N THR A 90 -17.93 -0.50 -8.13
CA THR A 90 -16.86 -0.72 -7.14
C THR A 90 -16.21 -2.10 -7.31
N ARG A 91 -17.01 -3.16 -7.47
CA ARG A 91 -16.51 -4.51 -7.70
C ARG A 91 -15.69 -4.63 -8.98
N ASP A 92 -16.20 -4.06 -10.08
CA ASP A 92 -15.50 -4.12 -11.37
C ASP A 92 -14.19 -3.32 -11.33
N LEU A 93 -14.17 -2.17 -10.63
CA LEU A 93 -12.95 -1.42 -10.36
C LEU A 93 -11.94 -2.25 -9.57
N ARG A 94 -12.36 -2.87 -8.45
CA ARG A 94 -11.48 -3.74 -7.64
C ARG A 94 -10.90 -4.86 -8.50
N ARG A 95 -11.74 -5.63 -9.19
CA ARG A 95 -11.30 -6.76 -10.03
C ARG A 95 -10.30 -6.30 -11.08
N ARG A 96 -10.55 -5.17 -11.75
CA ARG A 96 -9.64 -4.62 -12.75
C ARG A 96 -8.28 -4.27 -12.16
N LEU A 97 -8.25 -3.53 -11.05
CA LEU A 97 -6.99 -3.14 -10.39
C LEU A 97 -6.24 -4.37 -9.87
N TRP A 98 -6.94 -5.27 -9.17
CA TRP A 98 -6.35 -6.47 -8.62
C TRP A 98 -5.76 -7.36 -9.70
N ASN A 99 -6.49 -7.61 -10.80
CA ASN A 99 -5.97 -8.38 -11.93
C ASN A 99 -4.76 -7.72 -12.59
N MET A 100 -4.74 -6.38 -12.71
CA MET A 100 -3.58 -5.67 -13.25
C MET A 100 -2.34 -5.84 -12.36
N HIS A 101 -2.48 -5.74 -11.04
CA HIS A 101 -1.35 -5.85 -10.12
C HIS A 101 -0.86 -7.29 -9.94
N THR A 102 -1.76 -8.27 -10.09
CA THR A 102 -1.51 -9.68 -9.79
C THR A 102 -1.39 -10.57 -11.02
N ASN A 103 -1.32 -9.98 -12.22
CA ASN A 103 -1.30 -10.72 -13.48
C ASN A 103 -2.48 -11.72 -13.60
N GLY A 104 -3.68 -11.27 -13.23
CA GLY A 104 -4.93 -12.04 -13.27
C GLY A 104 -5.13 -13.06 -12.15
N ARG A 105 -4.16 -13.24 -11.24
CA ARG A 105 -4.18 -14.32 -10.23
C ARG A 105 -4.90 -13.94 -8.93
N GLY A 106 -5.13 -12.66 -8.68
CA GLY A 106 -5.62 -12.15 -7.39
C GLY A 106 -6.93 -11.38 -7.46
N GLY A 107 -7.71 -11.50 -8.54
CA GLY A 107 -8.97 -10.79 -8.75
C GLY A 107 -10.24 -11.52 -8.27
N GLN A 108 -10.11 -12.55 -7.43
CA GLN A 108 -11.24 -13.33 -6.91
C GLN A 108 -12.23 -12.46 -6.13
N ASP A 109 -13.49 -12.89 -6.06
CA ASP A 109 -14.53 -12.23 -5.23
C ASP A 109 -14.51 -12.71 -3.79
N ASP A 110 -14.12 -13.96 -3.56
CA ASP A 110 -13.91 -14.46 -2.20
C ASP A 110 -12.61 -13.83 -1.64
N ALA A 111 -12.76 -13.09 -0.55
CA ALA A 111 -11.67 -12.35 0.05
C ALA A 111 -10.58 -13.26 0.64
N LYS A 112 -10.94 -14.48 1.09
CA LYS A 112 -9.98 -15.43 1.65
C LYS A 112 -9.12 -16.05 0.54
N ASP A 113 -9.74 -16.41 -0.59
CA ASP A 113 -9.04 -16.91 -1.76
C ASP A 113 -8.13 -15.85 -2.37
N ALA A 114 -8.63 -14.61 -2.51
CA ALA A 114 -7.82 -13.48 -2.95
C ALA A 114 -6.63 -13.22 -2.00
N PHE A 115 -6.87 -13.19 -0.68
CA PHE A 115 -5.82 -12.97 0.31
C PHE A 115 -4.69 -14.01 0.21
N LYS A 116 -5.05 -15.29 0.02
CA LYS A 116 -4.08 -16.37 -0.15
C LYS A 116 -3.32 -16.25 -1.49
N ALA A 117 -4.02 -15.96 -2.59
CA ALA A 117 -3.38 -15.77 -3.89
C ALA A 117 -2.39 -14.60 -3.90
N TRP A 118 -2.73 -13.51 -3.20
CA TRP A 118 -1.82 -12.38 -2.99
C TRP A 118 -0.61 -12.78 -2.14
N GLU A 119 -0.82 -13.50 -1.03
CA GLU A 119 0.26 -13.99 -0.17
C GLU A 119 1.26 -14.86 -0.95
N ASP A 120 0.76 -15.82 -1.73
CA ASP A 120 1.59 -16.71 -2.55
C ASP A 120 2.41 -15.92 -3.57
N LEU A 121 1.80 -14.95 -4.25
CA LEU A 121 2.46 -14.10 -5.24
C LEU A 121 3.51 -13.18 -4.61
N ILE A 122 3.19 -12.55 -3.47
CA ILE A 122 4.11 -11.72 -2.70
C ILE A 122 5.33 -12.55 -2.28
N ASN A 123 5.12 -13.76 -1.78
CA ASN A 123 6.19 -14.67 -1.35
C ASN A 123 7.02 -15.18 -2.53
N ALA A 124 6.42 -15.44 -3.69
CA ALA A 124 7.13 -15.83 -4.90
C ALA A 124 8.05 -14.68 -5.38
N ASN A 125 7.51 -13.47 -5.49
CA ASN A 125 8.29 -12.30 -5.87
C ASN A 125 9.41 -12.00 -4.86
N ALA A 126 9.16 -12.14 -3.57
CA ALA A 126 10.18 -11.92 -2.53
C ALA A 126 11.37 -12.90 -2.65
N LYS A 127 11.17 -14.12 -3.17
CA LYS A 127 12.25 -15.09 -3.42
C LYS A 127 13.10 -14.73 -4.64
N LEU A 128 12.52 -13.99 -5.60
CA LEU A 128 13.19 -13.58 -6.84
C LEU A 128 13.88 -12.21 -6.70
N GLN A 129 13.28 -11.30 -5.94
CA GLN A 129 13.77 -9.95 -5.76
C GLN A 129 15.18 -9.93 -5.18
N GLY A 130 16.09 -9.15 -5.77
CA GLY A 130 17.48 -9.03 -5.31
C GLY A 130 18.38 -10.21 -5.65
N THR A 131 17.87 -11.26 -6.31
CA THR A 131 18.70 -12.40 -6.77
C THR A 131 19.54 -12.06 -8.01
N GLY A 132 19.17 -11.01 -8.74
CA GLY A 132 19.76 -10.63 -10.03
C GLY A 132 19.43 -11.58 -11.19
N LYS A 133 18.52 -12.55 -10.98
CA LYS A 133 18.24 -13.62 -11.96
C LYS A 133 16.76 -13.79 -12.29
N GLY A 134 15.86 -13.37 -11.40
CA GLY A 134 14.41 -13.47 -11.59
C GLY A 134 13.78 -12.14 -11.97
N ARG A 135 12.82 -12.16 -12.89
CA ARG A 135 11.88 -11.05 -13.14
C ARG A 135 10.69 -11.15 -12.18
N PRO A 136 9.94 -10.06 -11.94
CA PRO A 136 8.69 -10.14 -11.19
C PRO A 136 7.69 -11.06 -11.89
N GLU A 137 7.04 -11.98 -11.16
CA GLU A 137 5.93 -12.78 -11.70
C GLU A 137 4.68 -11.92 -11.98
N ALA A 138 4.56 -10.81 -11.26
CA ALA A 138 3.58 -9.75 -11.41
C ALA A 138 4.09 -8.48 -10.75
N SER A 139 3.39 -7.36 -10.94
CA SER A 139 3.78 -6.07 -10.34
C SER A 139 3.72 -6.06 -8.80
N LEU A 140 2.85 -6.84 -8.18
CA LEU A 140 2.64 -6.83 -6.73
C LEU A 140 3.85 -7.40 -5.95
N ILE A 141 4.44 -6.62 -5.05
CA ILE A 141 5.52 -7.06 -4.15
C ILE A 141 5.21 -6.72 -2.69
N LYS A 142 5.89 -7.40 -1.75
CA LYS A 142 5.82 -7.02 -0.33
C LYS A 142 6.34 -5.60 -0.17
N PHE A 143 5.66 -4.78 0.63
CA PHE A 143 6.21 -3.50 1.02
C PHE A 143 7.48 -3.73 1.85
N TYR A 144 8.60 -3.19 1.38
CA TYR A 144 9.87 -3.25 2.09
C TYR A 144 10.02 -2.01 2.96
N TYR A 145 10.01 -2.22 4.27
CA TYR A 145 10.39 -1.18 5.23
C TYR A 145 11.89 -1.31 5.50
N SER A 146 12.71 -0.51 4.82
CA SER A 146 14.08 -0.26 5.27
C SER A 146 14.06 0.70 6.46
N LYS A 147 14.93 0.47 7.45
CA LYS A 147 15.17 1.48 8.49
C LYS A 147 15.46 2.83 7.81
N PRO A 148 14.89 3.95 8.29
CA PRO A 148 15.20 5.26 7.74
C PRO A 148 16.69 5.54 7.97
N THR A 149 17.50 5.32 6.94
CA THR A 149 18.85 5.87 6.87
C THR A 149 18.71 7.33 6.45
N LEU A 150 18.67 8.23 7.44
CA LEU A 150 19.00 9.63 7.22
C LEU A 150 20.48 9.68 6.81
N SER A 151 20.73 9.79 5.51
CA SER A 151 22.01 10.30 5.02
C SER A 151 21.79 11.75 4.64
N ASP A 152 22.34 12.69 5.40
CA ASP A 152 22.57 14.04 4.89
C ASP A 152 23.49 13.89 3.68
N LEU A 153 22.91 14.06 2.49
CA LEU A 153 23.64 14.27 1.25
C LEU A 153 23.61 15.78 0.99
N ASP A 154 24.19 16.54 1.92
CA ASP A 154 24.65 17.93 1.78
C ASP A 154 25.76 18.20 2.81
#